data_AF-A0A4Q3D9S6-F1
#
_entry.id   AF-A0A4Q3D9S6-F1
#
_cell.length_a   1.000
_cell.length_b   1.000
_cell.length_c   1.000
_cell.angle_alpha   90.00
_cell.angle_beta   90.00
_cell.angle_gamma   90.00
#
_symmetry.space_group_name_H-M   'P 1'
#
loop_
_entity.id
_entity.type
_entity.pdbx_description
1 polymer ?
#
loop_
_entity_poly.entity_id
_entity_poly.type
_entity_poly.pdbx_seq_one_letter_code
_entity_poly.pdbx_strand_id
1 'polypeptide(L)'
;MQDPTQQTLPPVILGPPAEVDAATLAFCATISPHTPFYVPVDPQPHAKVAYCFDNSVQQAEMHGGEAAYGWAIWRWPGRWFEAEHHAVWRRPDGRLVDVTPQLGSPGRVLFLPDPEKVYNPDTYLRNEMAADSGNPLASEYIDLVRQRTDTTDRYWYPGVEVLPLFSPEDQALLAPIDARMAELRTALIRDPSAAFVAEISEPAHPLHAAWCELNRSMDDHPTRGVVHHREIRTLLKLLRRDHPALAATLEPRRMAPLPKP
;
A
#
# COMPACT_ATOMS: atom_id res chain seq x y z
N MET A 1 26.83 -25.32 18.98
CA MET A 1 27.37 -24.38 17.98
C MET A 1 26.21 -24.01 17.08
N GLN A 2 25.51 -22.93 17.43
CA GLN A 2 24.32 -22.46 16.70
C GLN A 2 24.80 -21.50 15.62
N ASP A 3 24.32 -21.72 14.41
CA ASP A 3 24.66 -21.00 13.19
C ASP A 3 24.16 -19.54 13.29
N PRO A 4 25.04 -18.53 13.37
CA PRO A 4 24.64 -17.15 13.51
C PRO A 4 24.58 -16.52 12.12
N THR A 5 23.44 -16.64 11.42
CA THR A 5 22.89 -15.71 10.41
C THR A 5 21.85 -16.40 9.52
N GLN A 6 20.72 -16.77 10.13
CA GLN A 6 19.44 -16.65 9.44
C GLN A 6 18.71 -15.49 10.10
N GLN A 7 19.17 -14.27 9.82
CA GLN A 7 18.26 -13.14 9.84
C GLN A 7 17.24 -13.44 8.75
N THR A 8 16.11 -14.03 9.14
CA THR A 8 14.91 -14.05 8.32
C THR A 8 14.69 -12.60 7.89
N LEU A 9 14.83 -12.32 6.59
CA LEU A 9 14.42 -11.04 6.03
C LEU A 9 13.01 -10.78 6.58
N PRO A 10 12.75 -9.61 7.19
CA PRO A 10 11.42 -9.31 7.68
C PRO A 10 10.44 -9.57 6.53
N PRO A 11 9.28 -10.20 6.78
CA PRO A 11 8.32 -10.49 5.73
C PRO A 11 8.09 -9.23 4.91
N VAL A 12 8.10 -9.35 3.58
CA VAL A 12 7.77 -8.25 2.69
C VAL A 12 6.30 -7.93 2.95
N ILE A 13 6.11 -6.92 3.78
CA ILE A 13 4.85 -6.54 4.39
C ILE A 13 3.99 -5.74 3.40
N LEU A 14 4.65 -5.04 2.47
CA LEU A 14 4.07 -4.18 1.47
C LEU A 14 4.32 -4.80 0.09
N GLY A 15 3.28 -4.95 -0.72
CA GLY A 15 3.41 -5.48 -2.08
C GLY A 15 2.40 -4.84 -3.03
N PRO A 16 2.50 -5.10 -4.34
CA PRO A 16 1.50 -4.61 -5.29
C PRO A 16 0.12 -5.14 -4.87
N PRO A 17 -0.95 -4.33 -4.91
CA PRO A 17 -2.30 -4.82 -4.72
C PRO A 17 -2.55 -6.04 -5.63
N ALA A 18 -3.12 -7.12 -5.09
CA ALA A 18 -3.41 -8.32 -5.88
C ALA A 18 -4.46 -8.03 -6.97
N GLU A 19 -5.42 -7.17 -6.65
CA GLU A 19 -6.49 -6.70 -7.53
C GLU A 19 -6.68 -5.18 -7.38
N VAL A 20 -7.31 -4.57 -8.38
CA VAL A 20 -7.67 -3.15 -8.38
C VAL A 20 -9.11 -3.01 -7.85
N ASP A 21 -9.25 -3.09 -6.53
CA ASP A 21 -10.54 -2.96 -5.84
C ASP A 21 -10.95 -1.49 -5.63
N ALA A 22 -12.15 -1.28 -5.08
CA ALA A 22 -12.68 0.06 -4.83
C ALA A 22 -11.79 0.89 -3.87
N ALA A 23 -11.18 0.26 -2.87
CA ALA A 23 -10.26 0.93 -1.94
C ALA A 23 -8.98 1.40 -2.66
N THR A 24 -8.43 0.56 -3.53
CA THR A 24 -7.25 0.86 -4.34
C THR A 24 -7.53 2.00 -5.32
N LEU A 25 -8.69 1.97 -5.99
CA LEU A 25 -9.13 3.05 -6.89
C LEU A 25 -9.36 4.36 -6.14
N ALA A 26 -9.99 4.31 -4.95
CA ALA A 26 -10.21 5.49 -4.13
C ALA A 26 -8.89 6.14 -3.70
N PHE A 27 -7.89 5.33 -3.28
CA PHE A 27 -6.55 5.83 -2.97
C PHE A 27 -5.86 6.44 -4.19
N CYS A 28 -5.88 5.77 -5.35
CA CYS A 28 -5.27 6.31 -6.57
C CYS A 28 -5.89 7.66 -6.98
N ALA A 29 -7.21 7.79 -6.84
CA ALA A 29 -7.95 9.00 -7.18
C ALA A 29 -7.62 10.20 -6.28
N THR A 30 -7.03 10.00 -5.09
CA THR A 30 -6.54 11.13 -4.26
C THR A 30 -5.21 11.69 -4.76
N ILE A 31 -4.53 10.99 -5.67
CA ILE A 31 -3.16 11.31 -6.12
C ILE A 31 -3.17 11.84 -7.56
N SER A 32 -3.80 11.10 -8.47
CA SER A 32 -3.79 11.41 -9.91
C SER A 32 -5.16 11.09 -10.53
N PRO A 33 -5.61 11.88 -11.53
CA PRO A 33 -6.87 11.61 -12.24
C PRO A 33 -6.78 10.42 -13.21
N HIS A 34 -5.58 9.85 -13.41
CA HIS A 34 -5.36 8.74 -14.33
C HIS A 34 -5.81 7.39 -13.74
N THR A 35 -6.02 6.41 -14.61
CA THR A 35 -6.39 5.05 -14.19
C THR A 35 -5.15 4.20 -13.94
N PRO A 36 -5.04 3.53 -12.78
CA PRO A 36 -3.92 2.64 -12.51
C PRO A 36 -4.05 1.33 -13.30
N PHE A 37 -2.92 0.73 -13.68
CA PHE A 37 -2.89 -0.57 -14.36
C PHE A 37 -1.61 -1.34 -14.02
N TYR A 38 -1.64 -2.66 -14.18
CA TYR A 38 -0.47 -3.49 -13.91
C TYR A 38 0.58 -3.37 -15.02
N VAL A 39 1.82 -3.16 -14.60
CA VAL A 39 3.01 -3.16 -15.44
C VAL A 39 3.86 -4.38 -15.07
N PRO A 40 4.34 -5.20 -16.03
CA PRO A 40 5.23 -6.30 -15.74
C PRO A 40 6.56 -5.78 -15.18
N VAL A 41 7.11 -6.50 -14.20
CA VAL A 41 8.44 -6.25 -13.64
C VAL A 41 9.42 -7.20 -14.32
N ASP A 42 10.38 -6.64 -15.05
CA ASP A 42 11.44 -7.37 -15.76
C ASP A 42 12.80 -6.72 -15.45
N PRO A 43 13.39 -7.02 -14.27
CA PRO A 43 14.59 -6.36 -13.81
C PRO A 43 15.77 -6.59 -14.75
N GLN A 44 16.47 -5.52 -15.10
CA GLN A 44 17.60 -5.61 -16.03
C GLN A 44 18.94 -5.75 -15.29
N PRO A 45 19.98 -6.36 -15.90
CA PRO A 45 21.25 -6.61 -15.21
C PRO A 45 21.98 -5.37 -14.68
N HIS A 46 21.76 -4.19 -15.28
CA HIS A 46 22.36 -2.93 -14.85
C HIS A 46 21.53 -2.21 -13.78
N ALA A 47 20.27 -2.62 -13.60
CA ALA A 47 19.30 -1.90 -12.79
C ALA A 47 19.56 -2.11 -11.30
N LYS A 48 19.37 -1.06 -10.51
CA LYS A 48 19.59 -1.05 -9.06
C LYS A 48 18.28 -0.88 -8.30
N VAL A 49 18.12 -1.60 -7.18
CA VAL A 49 16.98 -1.43 -6.26
C VAL A 49 16.90 0.02 -5.81
N ALA A 50 15.70 0.62 -5.83
CA ALA A 50 15.42 2.02 -5.45
C ALA A 50 15.99 3.11 -6.39
N TYR A 51 16.49 2.76 -7.58
CA TYR A 51 16.97 3.72 -8.59
C TYR A 51 16.04 3.76 -9.83
N CYS A 52 14.72 3.75 -9.64
CA CYS A 52 13.75 3.56 -10.72
C CYS A 52 13.84 4.59 -11.85
N PHE A 53 14.14 5.85 -11.52
CA PHE A 53 14.36 6.92 -12.48
C PHE A 53 15.57 6.64 -13.37
N ASP A 54 16.74 6.41 -12.77
CA ASP A 54 17.98 6.15 -13.49
C ASP A 54 17.89 4.87 -14.30
N ASN A 55 17.30 3.81 -13.73
CA ASN A 55 17.11 2.54 -14.44
C ASN A 55 16.26 2.72 -15.71
N SER A 56 15.15 3.45 -15.61
CA SER A 56 14.23 3.66 -16.74
C SER A 56 14.84 4.55 -17.82
N VAL A 57 15.57 5.60 -17.42
CA VAL A 57 16.30 6.48 -18.35
C VAL A 57 17.41 5.70 -19.05
N GLN A 58 18.25 4.99 -18.29
CA GLN A 58 19.35 4.21 -18.84
C GLN A 58 18.83 3.13 -19.81
N GLN A 59 17.73 2.46 -19.47
CA GLN A 59 17.10 1.49 -20.35
C GLN A 59 16.61 2.13 -21.66
N ALA A 60 16.00 3.31 -21.59
CA ALA A 60 15.56 4.05 -22.77
C ALA A 60 16.75 4.50 -23.63
N GLU A 61 17.87 4.90 -23.03
CA GLU A 61 19.10 5.25 -23.77
C GLU A 61 19.70 4.05 -24.51
N MET A 62 19.69 2.87 -23.90
CA MET A 62 20.26 1.66 -24.51
C MET A 62 19.37 1.03 -25.59
N HIS A 63 18.05 1.11 -25.44
CA HIS A 63 17.10 0.35 -26.25
C HIS A 63 16.03 1.20 -26.97
N GLY A 64 16.12 2.53 -26.86
CA GLY A 64 15.11 3.46 -27.33
C GLY A 64 13.87 3.53 -26.43
N GLY A 65 12.95 4.43 -26.75
CA GLY A 65 11.76 4.70 -25.95
C GLY A 65 11.97 5.87 -24.99
N GLU A 66 11.31 5.83 -23.84
CA GLU A 66 11.35 6.92 -22.85
C GLU A 66 11.07 6.42 -21.44
N ALA A 67 11.46 7.20 -20.42
CA ALA A 67 10.98 6.99 -19.05
C ALA A 67 9.55 7.54 -18.93
N ALA A 68 8.63 6.75 -18.36
CA ALA A 68 7.29 7.18 -18.00
C ALA A 68 7.18 7.33 -16.48
N TYR A 69 6.69 8.49 -16.04
CA TYR A 69 6.62 8.86 -14.63
C TYR A 69 5.22 8.68 -14.06
N GLY A 70 5.16 8.38 -12.77
CA GLY A 70 3.94 8.15 -12.04
C GLY A 70 4.24 7.60 -10.65
N TRP A 71 3.38 6.70 -10.20
CA TRP A 71 3.46 6.13 -8.87
C TRP A 71 3.38 4.61 -8.92
N ALA A 72 4.28 3.94 -8.19
CA ALA A 72 4.11 2.53 -7.85
C ALA A 72 3.19 2.42 -6.64
N ILE A 73 2.07 1.73 -6.80
CA ILE A 73 1.09 1.55 -5.74
C ILE A 73 1.39 0.24 -5.01
N TRP A 74 1.59 0.37 -3.71
CA TRP A 74 1.83 -0.70 -2.78
C TRP A 74 0.74 -0.71 -1.71
N ARG A 75 0.42 -1.90 -1.21
CA ARG A 75 -0.59 -2.08 -0.16
C ARG A 75 -0.14 -3.14 0.82
N TRP A 76 -0.34 -2.85 2.10
CA TRP A 76 -0.47 -3.88 3.12
C TRP A 76 -1.96 -4.05 3.45
N PRO A 77 -2.63 -5.12 2.97
CA PRO A 77 -4.07 -5.26 3.08
C PRO A 77 -4.58 -5.08 4.52
N GLY A 78 -5.63 -4.27 4.70
CA GLY A 78 -6.24 -3.98 5.99
C GLY A 78 -5.41 -3.05 6.88
N ARG A 79 -4.35 -2.43 6.35
CA ARG A 79 -3.47 -1.52 7.11
C ARG A 79 -3.20 -0.22 6.39
N TRP A 80 -2.44 -0.19 5.31
CA TRP A 80 -2.21 1.05 4.56
C TRP A 80 -1.80 0.83 3.11
N PHE A 81 -1.94 1.90 2.33
CA PHE A 81 -1.43 2.09 1.00
C PHE A 81 -0.22 3.03 1.01
N GLU A 82 0.65 2.83 0.05
CA GLU A 82 1.77 3.71 -0.24
C GLU A 82 1.86 3.88 -1.76
N ALA A 83 1.97 5.12 -2.20
CA ALA A 83 2.31 5.48 -3.56
C ALA A 83 3.74 6.00 -3.55
N GLU A 84 4.64 5.21 -4.12
CA GLU A 84 6.04 5.56 -4.29
C GLU A 84 6.23 6.30 -5.61
N HIS A 85 6.88 7.46 -5.59
CA HIS A 85 7.19 8.18 -6.83
C HIS A 85 8.11 7.30 -7.68
N HIS A 86 7.67 6.95 -8.89
CA HIS A 86 8.26 5.86 -9.65
C HIS A 86 8.38 6.18 -11.13
N ALA A 87 9.35 5.54 -11.77
CA ALA A 87 9.47 5.50 -13.22
C ALA A 87 9.52 4.08 -13.75
N VAL A 88 8.89 3.90 -14.90
CA VAL A 88 8.93 2.67 -15.68
C VAL A 88 9.42 2.98 -17.09
N TRP A 89 10.00 1.99 -17.78
CA TRP A 89 10.45 2.17 -19.16
C TRP A 89 9.27 1.99 -20.13
N ARG A 90 9.04 2.99 -20.96
CA ARG A 90 8.17 2.90 -22.13
C ARG A 90 8.97 2.53 -23.35
N ARG A 91 8.71 1.33 -23.84
CA ARG A 91 9.31 0.77 -25.04
C ARG A 91 8.94 1.61 -26.27
N PRO A 92 9.72 1.53 -27.37
CA PRO A 92 9.35 2.14 -28.66
C PRO A 92 7.98 1.69 -29.21
N ASP A 93 7.51 0.51 -28.83
CA ASP A 93 6.18 -0.01 -29.19
C ASP A 93 5.04 0.46 -28.27
N GLY A 94 5.34 1.36 -27.32
CA GLY A 94 4.38 1.96 -26.39
C GLY A 94 4.10 1.14 -25.13
N ARG A 95 4.59 -0.11 -25.03
CA ARG A 95 4.39 -0.93 -23.82
C ARG A 95 5.25 -0.43 -22.67
N LEU A 96 4.72 -0.52 -21.45
CA LEU A 96 5.43 -0.17 -20.22
C LEU A 96 5.99 -1.44 -19.55
N VAL A 97 7.20 -1.32 -19.02
CA VAL A 97 7.90 -2.37 -18.25
C VAL A 97 8.62 -1.70 -17.10
N ASP A 98 8.44 -2.22 -15.88
CA ASP A 98 9.28 -1.82 -14.76
C ASP A 98 10.58 -2.62 -14.81
N VAL A 99 11.69 -1.94 -15.10
CA VAL A 99 13.02 -2.53 -15.19
C VAL A 99 13.77 -2.54 -13.86
N THR A 100 13.16 -2.02 -12.80
CA THR A 100 13.75 -1.90 -11.47
C THR A 100 13.57 -3.20 -10.69
N PRO A 101 14.61 -3.76 -10.07
CA PRO A 101 14.45 -4.86 -9.14
C PRO A 101 13.64 -4.41 -7.93
N GLN A 102 12.51 -5.08 -7.68
CA GLN A 102 11.60 -4.77 -6.58
C GLN A 102 11.78 -5.72 -5.39
N LEU A 103 11.61 -5.21 -4.17
CA LEU A 103 11.62 -6.03 -2.96
C LEU A 103 10.49 -7.06 -3.01
N GLY A 104 10.78 -8.31 -2.62
CA GLY A 104 9.85 -9.43 -2.76
C GLY A 104 9.69 -9.96 -4.18
N SER A 105 10.38 -9.38 -5.17
CA SER A 105 10.42 -9.82 -6.57
C SER A 105 9.04 -10.09 -7.19
N PRO A 106 8.05 -9.17 -7.05
CA PRO A 106 6.76 -9.32 -7.69
C PRO A 106 6.91 -9.37 -9.22
N GLY A 107 6.09 -10.17 -9.90
CA GLY A 107 6.08 -10.22 -11.38
C GLY A 107 5.40 -9.02 -12.05
N ARG A 108 4.74 -8.15 -11.28
CA ARG A 108 4.06 -6.94 -11.75
C ARG A 108 3.95 -5.90 -10.64
N VAL A 109 3.90 -4.62 -10.99
CA VAL A 109 3.58 -3.51 -10.10
C VAL A 109 2.27 -2.86 -10.55
N LEU A 110 1.45 -2.35 -9.63
CA LEU A 110 0.33 -1.50 -10.00
C LEU A 110 0.86 -0.08 -10.20
N PHE A 111 0.86 0.38 -11.46
CA PHE A 111 1.37 1.69 -11.82
C PHE A 111 0.22 2.67 -12.02
N LEU A 112 0.29 3.82 -11.35
CA LEU A 112 -0.61 4.95 -11.55
C LEU A 112 0.15 6.03 -12.33
N PRO A 113 -0.15 6.25 -13.62
CA PRO A 113 0.51 7.28 -14.41
C PRO A 113 0.28 8.67 -13.82
N ASP A 114 1.31 9.50 -13.86
CA ASP A 114 1.21 10.91 -13.50
C ASP A 114 2.24 11.70 -14.33
N PRO A 115 1.90 12.10 -15.56
CA PRO A 115 2.83 12.76 -16.47
C PRO A 115 3.27 14.14 -15.99
N GLU A 116 2.59 14.72 -14.98
CA GLU A 116 2.98 15.98 -14.36
C GLU A 116 4.06 15.80 -13.28
N LYS A 117 4.28 14.58 -12.78
CA LYS A 117 5.29 14.24 -11.76
C LYS A 117 6.58 13.73 -12.40
N VAL A 118 7.11 14.49 -13.34
CA VAL A 118 8.43 14.21 -13.93
C VAL A 118 9.49 14.26 -12.83
N TYR A 119 10.40 13.28 -12.83
CA TYR A 119 11.51 13.27 -11.88
C TYR A 119 12.41 14.49 -12.04
N ASN A 120 12.68 15.15 -10.91
CA ASN A 120 13.66 16.21 -10.81
C ASN A 120 14.63 15.88 -9.67
N PRO A 121 15.94 15.71 -9.92
CA PRO A 121 16.91 15.40 -8.87
C PRO A 121 17.03 16.50 -7.81
N ASP A 122 16.65 17.74 -8.13
CA ASP A 122 16.67 18.87 -7.20
C ASP A 122 15.39 18.97 -6.36
N THR A 123 14.37 18.16 -6.64
CA THR A 123 13.07 18.20 -5.95
C THR A 123 12.66 16.81 -5.51
N TYR A 124 12.70 16.59 -4.20
CA TYR A 124 12.13 15.39 -3.62
C TYR A 124 10.60 15.40 -3.69
N LEU A 125 10.02 14.33 -4.22
CA LEU A 125 8.60 14.03 -4.06
C LEU A 125 8.47 12.92 -3.03
N ARG A 126 7.79 13.23 -1.93
CA ARG A 126 7.49 12.26 -0.88
C ARG A 126 6.57 11.16 -1.41
N ASN A 127 6.66 9.98 -0.80
CA ASN A 127 5.67 8.95 -0.98
C ASN A 127 4.35 9.41 -0.34
N GLU A 128 3.24 9.21 -1.04
CA GLU A 128 1.91 9.48 -0.49
C GLU A 128 1.41 8.22 0.21
N MET A 129 1.03 8.33 1.48
CA MET A 129 0.55 7.21 2.28
C MET A 129 -0.83 7.47 2.86
N ALA A 130 -1.67 6.44 2.83
CA ALA A 130 -3.01 6.48 3.40
C ALA A 130 -3.32 5.17 4.13
N ALA A 131 -3.91 5.28 5.32
CA ALA A 131 -4.39 4.10 6.02
C ALA A 131 -5.54 3.45 5.23
N ASP A 132 -5.57 2.12 5.24
CA ASP A 132 -6.72 1.36 4.80
C ASP A 132 -7.86 1.62 5.80
N SER A 133 -9.09 1.71 5.30
CA SER A 133 -10.21 2.21 6.09
C SER A 133 -10.46 1.34 7.33
N GLY A 134 -10.69 2.00 8.46
CA GLY A 134 -11.15 1.32 9.67
C GLY A 134 -10.07 0.64 10.52
N ASN A 135 -8.79 0.77 10.19
CA ASN A 135 -7.73 0.35 11.10
C ASN A 135 -7.22 1.55 11.91
N PRO A 136 -7.64 1.74 13.18
CA PRO A 136 -7.22 2.90 13.97
C PRO A 136 -5.73 2.88 14.29
N LEU A 137 -5.13 1.69 14.44
CA LEU A 137 -3.69 1.56 14.66
C LEU A 137 -2.90 1.97 13.41
N ALA A 138 -3.40 1.59 12.22
CA ALA A 138 -2.78 2.02 10.98
C ALA A 138 -3.01 3.51 10.70
N SER A 139 -4.17 4.04 11.05
CA SER A 139 -4.46 5.48 10.95
C SER A 139 -3.49 6.29 11.82
N GLU A 140 -3.34 5.91 13.08
CA GLU A 140 -2.37 6.52 14.00
C GLU A 140 -0.94 6.38 13.46
N TYR A 141 -0.58 5.21 12.93
CA TYR A 141 0.74 4.98 12.34
C TYR A 141 1.02 5.93 11.18
N ILE A 142 0.08 6.08 10.24
CA ILE A 142 0.23 6.96 9.09
C ILE A 142 0.29 8.44 9.51
N ASP A 143 -0.47 8.84 10.53
CA ASP A 143 -0.37 10.20 11.08
C ASP A 143 0.99 10.48 11.71
N LEU A 144 1.58 9.50 12.40
CA LEU A 144 2.94 9.60 12.92
C LEU A 144 4.00 9.60 11.82
N VAL A 145 3.80 8.84 10.73
CA VAL A 145 4.68 8.93 9.55
C VAL A 145 4.69 10.36 9.03
N ARG A 146 3.53 11.01 8.88
CA ARG A 146 3.43 12.40 8.40
C ARG A 146 4.16 13.38 9.32
N GLN A 147 3.95 13.28 10.62
CA GLN A 147 4.64 14.11 11.62
C GLN A 147 6.16 13.92 11.57
N ARG A 148 6.60 12.66 11.39
CA ARG A 148 8.01 12.33 11.23
C ARG A 148 8.57 12.95 9.96
N THR A 149 7.89 12.81 8.82
CA THR A 149 8.34 13.35 7.52
C THR A 149 8.43 14.86 7.52
N ASP A 150 7.50 15.57 8.15
CA ASP A 150 7.56 17.04 8.28
C ASP A 150 8.87 17.52 8.94
N THR A 151 9.45 16.69 9.81
CA THR A 151 10.74 16.96 10.45
C THR A 151 11.91 16.50 9.58
N THR A 152 11.79 15.35 8.92
CA THR A 152 12.91 14.72 8.18
C THR A 152 13.09 15.23 6.75
N ASP A 153 12.09 15.84 6.13
CA ASP A 153 12.16 16.29 4.73
C ASP A 153 13.27 17.31 4.48
N ARG A 154 13.57 18.18 5.46
CA ARG A 154 14.72 19.12 5.38
C ARG A 154 16.10 18.44 5.39
N TYR A 155 16.15 17.18 5.79
CA TYR A 155 17.37 16.37 5.82
C TYR A 155 17.50 15.48 4.57
N TRP A 156 16.50 15.50 3.69
CA TRP A 156 16.58 14.78 2.44
C TRP A 156 17.74 15.31 1.59
N TYR A 157 18.57 14.38 1.11
CA TYR A 157 19.65 14.67 0.17
C TYR A 157 19.69 13.56 -0.88
N PRO A 158 19.80 13.88 -2.18
CA PRO A 158 19.90 12.87 -3.23
C PRO A 158 21.06 11.90 -2.96
N GLY A 159 20.79 10.61 -2.94
CA GLY A 159 21.82 9.56 -2.90
C GLY A 159 22.48 9.28 -1.53
N VAL A 160 21.85 9.65 -0.41
CA VAL A 160 22.39 9.37 0.94
C VAL A 160 21.34 8.74 1.85
N GLU A 161 21.66 7.60 2.47
CA GLU A 161 20.87 7.08 3.61
C GLU A 161 21.03 8.03 4.80
N VAL A 162 19.91 8.57 5.29
CA VAL A 162 19.82 9.80 6.10
C VAL A 162 20.20 9.64 7.58
N LEU A 163 21.06 8.68 7.93
CA LEU A 163 21.61 8.58 9.29
C LEU A 163 23.14 8.74 9.24
N PRO A 164 23.71 9.78 9.90
CA PRO A 164 23.26 10.42 11.14
C PRO A 164 23.15 11.96 11.04
N LEU A 165 22.31 12.50 10.14
CA LEU A 165 22.29 13.94 9.85
C LEU A 165 21.38 14.77 10.78
N PHE A 166 20.53 14.15 11.62
CA PHE A 166 19.57 14.88 12.44
C PHE A 166 20.24 15.65 13.59
N SER A 167 19.83 16.91 13.80
CA SER A 167 20.26 17.69 14.98
C SER A 167 19.84 17.01 16.29
N PRO A 168 20.53 17.26 17.42
CA PRO A 168 20.11 16.70 18.72
C PRO A 168 18.68 17.11 19.13
N GLU A 169 18.24 18.31 18.73
CA GLU A 169 16.87 18.78 18.95
C GLU A 169 15.86 17.93 18.19
N ASP A 170 16.14 17.65 16.92
CA ASP A 170 15.25 16.84 16.08
C ASP A 170 15.27 15.36 16.46
N GLN A 171 16.41 14.86 16.92
CA GLN A 171 16.47 13.52 17.52
C GLN A 171 15.57 13.42 18.75
N ALA A 172 15.59 14.43 19.63
CA ALA A 172 14.72 14.47 20.81
C ALA A 172 13.24 14.59 20.43
N LEU A 173 12.92 15.34 19.37
CA LEU A 173 11.56 15.47 18.84
C LEU A 173 11.05 14.16 18.21
N LEU A 174 11.91 13.47 17.45
CA LEU A 174 11.55 12.25 16.72
C LEU A 174 11.53 11.00 17.62
N ALA A 175 12.33 10.94 18.67
CA ALA A 175 12.41 9.78 19.57
C ALA A 175 11.05 9.26 20.08
N PRO A 176 10.12 10.08 20.62
CA PRO A 176 8.81 9.59 21.04
C PRO A 176 7.94 9.11 19.86
N ILE A 177 8.06 9.75 18.69
CA ILE A 177 7.34 9.37 17.47
C ILE A 177 7.83 8.00 16.99
N ASP A 178 9.15 7.82 16.88
CA ASP A 178 9.79 6.57 16.46
C ASP A 178 9.46 5.41 17.41
N ALA A 179 9.47 5.67 18.74
CA ALA A 179 9.07 4.68 19.73
C ALA A 179 7.62 4.23 19.54
N ARG A 180 6.69 5.18 19.36
CA ARG A 180 5.28 4.87 19.16
C ARG A 180 5.02 4.16 17.83
N MET A 181 5.69 4.57 16.76
CA MET A 181 5.63 3.90 15.47
C MET A 181 6.12 2.44 15.57
N ALA A 182 7.17 2.17 16.33
CA ALA A 182 7.68 0.81 16.54
C ALA A 182 6.68 -0.09 17.29
N GLU A 183 6.00 0.45 18.31
CA GLU A 183 4.91 -0.24 19.02
C GLU A 183 3.76 -0.57 18.08
N LEU A 184 3.26 0.43 17.34
CA LEU A 184 2.15 0.27 16.40
C LEU A 184 2.48 -0.73 15.30
N ARG A 185 3.70 -0.68 14.74
CA ARG A 185 4.15 -1.64 13.72
C ARG A 185 4.16 -3.06 14.28
N THR A 186 4.62 -3.25 15.51
CA THR A 186 4.61 -4.56 16.17
C THR A 186 3.18 -5.07 16.39
N ALA A 187 2.27 -4.19 16.84
CA ALA A 187 0.86 -4.52 17.01
C ALA A 187 0.19 -4.88 15.68
N LEU A 188 0.47 -4.11 14.62
CA LEU A 188 -0.04 -4.34 13.28
C LEU A 188 0.46 -5.66 12.70
N ILE A 189 1.74 -6.01 12.85
CA ILE A 189 2.27 -7.33 12.40
C ILE A 189 1.56 -8.48 13.12
N ARG A 190 1.25 -8.32 14.42
CA ARG A 190 0.62 -9.35 15.24
C ARG A 190 -0.90 -9.41 15.09
N ASP A 191 -1.53 -8.41 14.46
CA ASP A 191 -2.97 -8.37 14.26
C ASP A 191 -3.41 -9.45 13.25
N PRO A 192 -4.16 -10.49 13.69
CA PRO A 192 -4.64 -11.56 12.80
C PRO A 192 -5.71 -11.07 11.81
N SER A 193 -6.26 -9.88 12.03
CA SER A 193 -7.40 -9.35 11.28
C SER A 193 -7.10 -9.10 9.82
N ALA A 194 -5.85 -8.81 9.46
CA ALA A 194 -5.51 -8.61 8.07
C ALA A 194 -5.27 -9.90 7.29
N ALA A 195 -4.78 -10.96 7.94
CA ALA A 195 -4.74 -12.28 7.31
C ALA A 195 -6.17 -12.75 7.04
N PHE A 196 -7.08 -12.49 7.98
CA PHE A 196 -8.51 -12.74 7.80
C PHE A 196 -9.12 -11.88 6.68
N VAL A 197 -8.82 -10.57 6.62
CA VAL A 197 -9.29 -9.69 5.51
C VAL A 197 -8.78 -10.16 4.17
N ALA A 198 -7.51 -10.53 4.06
CA ALA A 198 -6.95 -11.07 2.83
C ALA A 198 -7.70 -12.35 2.42
N GLU A 199 -7.90 -13.28 3.35
CA GLU A 199 -8.62 -14.54 3.10
C GLU A 199 -10.07 -14.31 2.65
N ILE A 200 -10.82 -13.43 3.31
CA ILE A 200 -12.22 -13.15 2.92
C ILE A 200 -12.33 -12.28 1.68
N SER A 201 -11.25 -11.61 1.26
CA SER A 201 -11.23 -10.81 0.03
C SER A 201 -11.00 -11.67 -1.22
N GLU A 202 -10.59 -12.93 -1.09
CA GLU A 202 -10.46 -13.86 -2.21
C GLU A 202 -11.84 -14.23 -2.80
N PRO A 203 -12.08 -14.13 -4.12
CA PRO A 203 -13.38 -14.43 -4.73
C PRO A 203 -13.92 -15.84 -4.47
N ALA A 204 -13.02 -16.81 -4.25
CA ALA A 204 -13.37 -18.18 -3.94
C ALA A 204 -13.81 -18.39 -2.48
N HIS A 205 -13.59 -17.40 -1.60
CA HIS A 205 -13.89 -17.54 -0.19
C HIS A 205 -15.40 -17.52 0.08
N PRO A 206 -15.96 -18.43 0.89
CA PRO A 206 -17.40 -18.52 1.14
C PRO A 206 -18.04 -17.26 1.72
N LEU A 207 -17.26 -16.39 2.36
CA LEU A 207 -17.72 -15.12 2.93
C LEU A 207 -17.40 -13.90 2.05
N HIS A 208 -16.78 -14.09 0.88
CA HIS A 208 -16.36 -13.01 -0.01
C HIS A 208 -17.53 -12.11 -0.42
N ALA A 209 -18.62 -12.71 -0.91
CA ALA A 209 -19.80 -11.95 -1.32
C ALA A 209 -20.38 -11.12 -0.16
N ALA A 210 -20.38 -11.67 1.06
CA ALA A 210 -20.80 -10.96 2.27
C ALA A 210 -19.85 -9.84 2.68
N TRP A 211 -18.54 -10.04 2.51
CA TRP A 211 -17.53 -9.02 2.77
C TRP A 211 -17.64 -7.84 1.79
N CYS A 212 -17.78 -8.12 0.48
CA CYS A 212 -18.01 -7.11 -0.54
C CYS A 212 -19.31 -6.33 -0.31
N GLU A 213 -20.40 -7.04 0.03
CA GLU A 213 -21.66 -6.40 0.36
C GLU A 213 -21.51 -5.46 1.55
N LEU A 214 -20.85 -5.88 2.64
CA LEU A 214 -20.66 -5.07 3.84
C LEU A 214 -19.74 -3.86 3.65
N ASN A 215 -18.81 -3.89 2.69
CA ASN A 215 -17.88 -2.78 2.40
C ASN A 215 -18.30 -1.87 1.23
N ARG A 216 -19.39 -2.18 0.51
CA ARG A 216 -19.88 -1.33 -0.58
C ARG A 216 -20.41 0.01 -0.06
N SER A 217 -20.09 1.11 -0.75
CA SER A 217 -20.65 2.45 -0.49
C SER A 217 -22.17 2.47 -0.61
N MET A 218 -22.85 3.25 0.24
CA MET A 218 -24.31 3.40 0.22
C MET A 218 -24.83 4.16 -1.02
N ASP A 219 -23.95 4.90 -1.71
CA ASP A 219 -24.29 5.63 -2.94
C ASP A 219 -24.34 4.74 -4.19
N ASP A 220 -23.81 3.50 -4.11
CA ASP A 220 -23.93 2.52 -5.18
C ASP A 220 -25.36 1.96 -5.23
N HIS A 221 -25.96 1.98 -6.43
CA HIS A 221 -27.33 1.50 -6.64
C HIS A 221 -27.52 0.05 -6.15
N PRO A 222 -28.66 -0.26 -5.49
CA PRO A 222 -28.88 -1.56 -4.89
C PRO A 222 -29.08 -2.62 -5.97
N THR A 223 -28.07 -3.47 -6.17
CA THR A 223 -28.33 -4.82 -6.71
C THR A 223 -28.99 -5.64 -5.61
N ARG A 224 -30.30 -5.48 -5.45
CA ARG A 224 -31.10 -6.43 -4.66
C ARG A 224 -30.79 -7.85 -5.15
N GLY A 225 -30.23 -8.70 -4.27
CA GLY A 225 -30.48 -10.14 -4.34
C GLY A 225 -29.31 -11.11 -4.53
N VAL A 226 -28.03 -10.76 -4.34
CA VAL A 226 -26.91 -11.70 -4.61
C VAL A 226 -26.25 -12.31 -3.37
N VAL A 227 -26.51 -11.83 -2.15
CA VAL A 227 -25.84 -12.32 -0.93
C VAL A 227 -26.82 -12.92 0.06
N HIS A 228 -26.56 -14.14 0.54
CA HIS A 228 -27.45 -14.77 1.50
C HIS A 228 -27.33 -14.11 2.88
N HIS A 229 -28.46 -13.72 3.49
CA HIS A 229 -28.51 -13.20 4.86
C HIS A 229 -27.86 -14.09 5.93
N ARG A 230 -27.62 -15.37 5.62
CA ARG A 230 -26.88 -16.30 6.46
C ARG A 230 -25.38 -16.00 6.46
N GLU A 231 -24.78 -15.70 5.31
CA GLU A 231 -23.35 -15.42 5.15
C GLU A 231 -22.97 -14.11 5.83
N ILE A 232 -23.78 -13.07 5.63
CA ILE A 232 -23.63 -11.77 6.31
C ILE A 232 -23.67 -11.95 7.84
N ARG A 233 -24.61 -12.75 8.36
CA ARG A 233 -24.70 -13.03 9.81
C ARG A 233 -23.51 -13.84 10.32
N THR A 234 -23.03 -14.81 9.55
CA THR A 234 -21.84 -15.60 9.91
C THR A 234 -20.61 -14.70 9.98
N LEU A 235 -20.40 -13.86 8.96
CA LEU A 235 -19.28 -12.93 8.89
C LEU A 235 -19.31 -11.91 10.03
N LEU A 236 -20.47 -11.28 10.29
CA LEU A 236 -20.61 -10.34 11.41
C LEU A 236 -20.35 -10.97 12.77
N LYS A 237 -20.72 -12.25 12.99
CA LYS A 237 -20.42 -12.96 14.23
C LYS A 237 -18.93 -13.22 14.38
N LEU A 238 -18.27 -13.65 13.30
CA LEU A 238 -16.83 -13.93 13.29
C LEU A 238 -16.05 -12.64 13.53
N LEU A 239 -16.39 -11.56 12.82
CA LEU A 239 -15.79 -10.24 13.02
C LEU A 239 -15.94 -9.75 14.47
N ARG A 240 -17.14 -9.82 15.06
CA ARG A 240 -17.33 -9.39 16.45
C ARG A 240 -16.55 -10.23 17.47
N ARG A 241 -16.33 -11.51 17.20
CA ARG A 241 -15.65 -12.43 18.13
C ARG A 241 -14.14 -12.32 18.01
N ASP A 242 -13.63 -12.37 16.79
CA ASP A 242 -12.21 -12.60 16.52
C ASP A 242 -11.50 -11.36 15.95
N HIS A 243 -12.26 -10.41 15.38
CA HIS A 243 -11.74 -9.20 14.75
C HIS A 243 -12.52 -7.93 15.13
N PRO A 244 -12.64 -7.61 16.44
CA PRO A 244 -13.52 -6.55 16.92
C PRO A 244 -13.16 -5.16 16.37
N ALA A 245 -11.89 -4.92 16.05
CA ALA A 245 -11.45 -3.71 15.37
C ALA A 245 -12.08 -3.58 13.98
N LEU A 246 -12.03 -4.64 13.15
CA LEU A 246 -12.72 -4.69 11.85
C LEU A 246 -14.23 -4.61 11.97
N ALA A 247 -14.82 -5.21 13.01
CA ALA A 247 -16.26 -5.14 13.22
C ALA A 247 -16.74 -3.69 13.45
N ALA A 248 -15.91 -2.85 14.07
CA ALA A 248 -16.24 -1.45 14.38
C ALA A 248 -16.16 -0.51 13.16
N THR A 249 -15.56 -0.97 12.05
CA THR A 249 -15.38 -0.18 10.81
C THR A 249 -16.59 -0.24 9.89
N LEU A 250 -17.40 -1.29 10.04
CA LEU A 250 -18.61 -1.50 9.28
C LEU A 250 -19.69 -0.54 9.76
N GLU A 251 -20.42 0.09 8.82
CA GLU A 251 -21.43 1.09 9.17
C GLU A 251 -22.41 0.57 10.24
N PRO A 252 -22.71 1.35 11.31
CA PRO A 252 -23.57 0.93 12.42
C PRO A 252 -24.96 0.44 11.98
N ARG A 253 -25.49 0.97 10.86
CA ARG A 253 -26.79 0.58 10.30
C ARG A 253 -26.80 -0.83 9.68
N ARG A 254 -25.65 -1.33 9.21
CA ARG A 254 -25.49 -2.71 8.73
C ARG A 254 -25.24 -3.72 9.87
N MET A 255 -24.89 -3.21 11.06
CA MET A 255 -24.72 -4.01 12.27
C MET A 255 -26.03 -4.26 13.03
N ALA A 256 -27.10 -3.53 12.71
CA ALA A 256 -28.41 -3.76 13.28
C ALA A 256 -28.85 -5.22 13.02
N PRO A 257 -29.39 -5.93 14.02
CA PRO A 257 -29.89 -7.27 13.79
C PRO A 257 -30.96 -7.21 12.70
N LEU A 258 -30.70 -7.92 11.60
CA LEU A 258 -31.69 -8.11 10.54
C LEU A 258 -33.00 -8.59 11.18
N PRO A 259 -34.15 -7.97 10.84
CA PRO A 259 -35.43 -8.41 11.38
C PRO A 259 -35.60 -9.90 11.11
N LYS A 260 -36.07 -10.64 12.13
CA LYS A 260 -36.39 -12.07 11.95
C LYS A 260 -37.48 -12.19 10.87
N PRO A 261 -37.42 -13.24 10.02
CA PRO A 261 -38.43 -13.49 9.00
C PRO A 261 -39.82 -13.64 9.61
#